data_AF-A0A226QRJ5-F1
#
_entry.id   AF-A0A226QRJ5-F1
#
_cell.length_a   1.000
_cell.length_b   1.000
_cell.length_c   1.000
_cell.angle_alpha   90.00
_cell.angle_beta   90.00
_cell.angle_gamma   90.00
#
_symmetry.space_group_name_H-M   'P 1'
#
loop_
_entity.id
_entity.type
_entity.pdbx_description
1 polymer ?
#
loop_
_entity_poly.entity_id
_entity_poly.type
_entity_poly.pdbx_seq_one_letter_code
_entity_poly.pdbx_strand_id
1 'polypeptide(L)'
;MKITIIKNKGGISLGKIVELDVREDLQKKIEPFEKIMNTIKPLQAGDTFILHAPFKPIPLFPIMKAKGFTYEAEQIGKKHWKVTFVKQG
;
A
#
# COMPACT_ATOMS: atom_id res chain seq x y z
N MET A 1 2.71 -5.03 -13.58
CA MET A 1 2.20 -4.85 -12.21
C MET A 1 1.92 -6.25 -11.66
N LYS A 2 2.73 -6.76 -10.72
CA LYS A 2 2.50 -8.10 -10.13
C LYS A 2 1.52 -7.92 -8.98
N ILE A 3 0.24 -8.23 -9.21
CA ILE A 3 -0.76 -8.30 -8.15
C ILE A 3 -0.67 -9.71 -7.55
N THR A 4 0.02 -9.86 -6.43
CA THR A 4 0.09 -11.14 -5.71
C THR A 4 -1.11 -11.26 -4.79
N ILE A 5 -2.07 -12.14 -5.11
CA ILE A 5 -3.22 -12.46 -4.24
C ILE A 5 -2.83 -13.67 -3.39
N ILE A 6 -2.34 -13.43 -2.18
CA ILE A 6 -2.10 -14.49 -1.19
C ILE A 6 -3.45 -14.87 -0.53
N LYS A 7 -3.96 -16.06 -0.85
CA LYS A 7 -5.09 -16.68 -0.14
C LYS A 7 -4.54 -17.58 0.98
N ASN A 8 -4.85 -17.29 2.25
CA ASN A 8 -4.51 -18.19 3.36
C ASN A 8 -5.70 -19.08 3.74
N LYS A 9 -5.47 -20.37 4.00
CA LYS A 9 -6.48 -21.36 4.40
C LYS A 9 -6.66 -21.32 5.92
N GLY A 10 -7.83 -20.89 6.39
CA GLY A 10 -8.26 -20.95 7.79
C GLY A 10 -9.42 -19.98 8.02
N GLY A 11 -10.58 -20.50 8.44
CA GLY A 11 -11.86 -19.78 8.42
C GLY A 11 -11.93 -18.58 9.37
N ILE A 12 -11.53 -17.41 8.90
CA ILE A 12 -12.04 -16.07 9.22
C ILE A 12 -11.83 -15.28 7.93
N SER A 13 -12.82 -14.53 7.44
CA SER A 13 -12.68 -13.74 6.21
C SER A 13 -11.61 -12.65 6.38
N LEU A 14 -10.35 -13.00 6.11
CA LEU A 14 -9.22 -12.10 6.10
C LEU A 14 -9.38 -11.14 4.91
N GLY A 15 -9.33 -9.84 5.18
CA GLY A 15 -9.40 -8.82 4.13
C GLY A 15 -8.35 -9.04 3.05
N LYS A 16 -8.66 -8.60 1.84
CA LYS A 16 -7.79 -8.73 0.67
C LYS A 16 -6.49 -7.96 0.91
N ILE A 17 -5.36 -8.56 0.57
CA ILE A 17 -4.06 -7.89 0.54
C ILE A 17 -3.74 -7.50 -0.91
N VAL A 18 -3.39 -6.23 -1.13
CA VAL A 18 -2.93 -5.70 -2.41
C VAL A 18 -1.57 -5.05 -2.22
N GLU A 19 -0.62 -5.37 -3.09
CA GLU A 19 0.75 -4.87 -3.01
C GLU A 19 1.12 -4.08 -4.27
N LEU A 20 1.81 -2.96 -4.08
CA LEU A 20 2.29 -2.09 -5.14
C LEU A 20 3.71 -1.61 -4.83
N ASP A 21 4.64 -1.90 -5.74
CA ASP A 21 5.99 -1.35 -5.72
C ASP A 21 6.09 -0.19 -6.72
N VAL A 22 6.48 0.99 -6.22
CA VAL A 22 6.66 2.21 -7.01
C VAL A 22 8.12 2.67 -7.07
N ARG A 23 9.07 1.85 -6.58
CA ARG A 23 10.51 2.19 -6.62
C ARG A 23 11.02 2.37 -8.04
N GLU A 24 10.54 1.58 -8.99
CA GLU A 24 10.90 1.74 -10.42
C GLU A 24 10.26 2.98 -11.03
N ASP A 25 8.98 3.25 -10.74
CA ASP A 25 8.29 4.44 -11.24
C ASP A 25 9.05 5.71 -10.81
N LEU A 26 9.39 5.81 -9.51
CA LEU A 26 10.13 6.95 -8.96
C LEU A 26 11.57 7.05 -9.47
N GLN A 27 12.26 5.93 -9.73
CA GLN A 27 13.58 5.93 -10.37
C GLN A 27 13.52 6.50 -11.80
N LYS A 28 12.43 6.25 -12.52
CA LYS A 28 12.17 6.77 -13.86
C LYS A 28 11.57 8.18 -13.85
N LYS A 29 11.48 8.84 -12.69
CA LYS A 29 10.81 10.14 -12.49
C LYS A 29 9.33 10.13 -12.91
N ILE A 30 8.67 8.98 -12.86
CA ILE A 30 7.25 8.81 -13.10
C ILE A 30 6.52 8.96 -11.76
N GLU A 31 5.49 9.80 -11.74
CA GLU A 31 4.68 10.10 -10.56
C GLU A 31 3.68 8.94 -10.30
N PRO A 32 3.71 8.27 -9.12
CA PRO A 32 2.87 7.11 -8.86
C PRO A 32 1.55 7.40 -8.12
N PHE A 33 1.21 8.64 -7.78
CA PHE A 33 0.06 8.98 -6.96
C PHE A 33 -1.25 8.45 -7.55
N GLU A 34 -1.51 8.70 -8.83
CA GLU A 34 -2.72 8.20 -9.49
C GLU A 34 -2.80 6.66 -9.49
N LYS A 35 -1.65 5.99 -9.67
CA LYS A 35 -1.56 4.52 -9.61
C LYS A 35 -1.90 4.01 -8.21
N ILE A 36 -1.41 4.67 -7.16
CA ILE A 36 -1.73 4.36 -5.77
C ILE A 36 -3.23 4.59 -5.51
N MET A 37 -3.77 5.75 -5.89
CA MET A 37 -5.18 6.09 -5.68
C MET A 37 -6.13 5.10 -6.37
N ASN A 38 -5.82 4.71 -7.61
CA ASN A 38 -6.59 3.70 -8.34
C ASN A 38 -6.48 2.31 -7.71
N THR A 39 -5.33 1.97 -7.13
CA THR A 39 -5.11 0.67 -6.45
C THR A 39 -5.92 0.56 -5.17
N ILE A 40 -6.05 1.64 -4.40
CA ILE A 40 -6.76 1.64 -3.10
C ILE A 40 -8.27 1.87 -3.24
N LYS A 41 -8.73 2.44 -4.36
CA LYS A 41 -10.14 2.75 -4.63
C LYS A 41 -11.11 1.59 -4.39
N PRO A 42 -10.84 0.34 -4.81
CA PRO A 42 -11.75 -0.79 -4.60
C PRO A 42 -11.60 -1.47 -3.22
N LEU A 43 -10.71 -1.00 -2.35
CA LEU A 43 -10.45 -1.66 -1.06
C LEU A 43 -11.55 -1.37 -0.04
N GLN A 44 -11.99 -2.44 0.63
CA GLN A 44 -13.04 -2.43 1.63
C GLN A 44 -12.47 -2.53 3.05
N ALA A 45 -13.30 -2.31 4.07
CA ALA A 45 -12.89 -2.42 5.46
C ALA A 45 -12.23 -3.79 5.75
N GLY A 46 -11.08 -3.77 6.41
CA GLY A 46 -10.25 -4.96 6.67
C GLY A 46 -9.24 -5.26 5.56
N ASP A 47 -9.38 -4.69 4.36
CA ASP A 47 -8.39 -4.86 3.29
C ASP A 47 -7.08 -4.14 3.61
N THR A 48 -5.99 -4.71 3.12
CA THR A 48 -4.63 -4.22 3.34
C THR A 48 -4.00 -3.80 2.03
N PHE A 49 -3.34 -2.65 2.03
CA PHE A 49 -2.53 -2.15 0.94
C PHE A 49 -1.07 -2.02 1.37
N ILE A 50 -0.16 -2.72 0.70
CA ILE A 50 1.28 -2.68 0.95
C ILE A 50 1.95 -1.85 -0.15
N LEU A 51 2.63 -0.77 0.23
CA LEU A 51 3.36 0.11 -0.67
C LEU A 51 4.86 -0.03 -0.46
N HIS A 52 5.61 -0.26 -1.55
CA HIS A 52 7.06 -0.19 -1.56
C HIS A 52 7.55 1.08 -2.25
N ALA A 53 8.37 1.86 -1.54
CA ALA A 53 8.90 3.13 -2.02
C ALA A 53 10.40 3.28 -1.66
N PRO A 54 11.18 4.12 -2.37
CA PRO A 54 12.60 4.29 -2.08
C PRO A 54 12.87 5.20 -0.87
N PHE A 55 11.85 5.92 -0.40
CA PHE A 55 11.86 6.81 0.75
C PHE A 55 10.50 6.75 1.47
N LYS A 56 10.43 7.25 2.71
CA LYS A 56 9.19 7.29 3.50
C LYS A 56 8.19 8.25 2.83
N PRO A 57 6.98 7.80 2.45
CA PRO A 57 6.01 8.62 1.72
C PRO A 57 5.21 9.53 2.65
N ILE A 58 5.89 10.44 3.35
CA ILE A 58 5.29 11.32 4.36
C ILE A 58 4.06 12.09 3.83
N PRO A 59 4.07 12.68 2.62
CA PRO A 59 2.91 13.40 2.10
C PRO A 59 1.67 12.52 1.86
N LEU A 60 1.85 11.20 1.71
CA LEU A 60 0.75 10.27 1.45
C LEU A 60 -0.06 9.94 2.71
N PHE A 61 0.57 9.97 3.89
CA PHE A 61 -0.08 9.58 5.15
C PHE A 61 -1.36 10.36 5.49
N PRO A 62 -1.41 11.70 5.44
CA PRO A 62 -2.66 12.43 5.72
C PRO A 62 -3.77 12.10 4.71
N ILE A 63 -3.43 11.86 3.44
CA ILE A 63 -4.38 11.50 2.38
C ILE A 63 -4.98 10.11 2.66
N MET A 64 -4.13 9.14 3.03
CA MET A 64 -4.56 7.79 3.38
C MET A 64 -5.43 7.79 4.63
N LYS A 65 -5.07 8.57 5.65
CA LYS A 65 -5.88 8.75 6.86
C LYS A 65 -7.25 9.33 6.54
N ALA A 66 -7.33 10.37 5.70
CA ALA A 66 -8.60 10.96 5.27
C ALA A 66 -9.48 9.97 4.47
N LYS A 67 -8.86 8.98 3.82
CA LYS A 67 -9.56 7.87 3.14
C LYS A 67 -9.89 6.70 4.08
N GLY A 68 -9.72 6.85 5.39
CA GLY A 68 -10.03 5.82 6.38
C GLY A 68 -9.01 4.69 6.44
N PHE A 69 -7.73 4.96 6.16
CA PHE A 69 -6.67 3.97 6.39
C PHE A 69 -5.87 4.30 7.65
N THR A 70 -5.51 3.27 8.40
CA THR A 70 -4.38 3.31 9.34
C THR A 70 -3.12 2.82 8.63
N TYR A 71 -1.95 3.07 9.19
CA TYR A 71 -0.70 2.62 8.57
C TYR A 71 0.40 2.29 9.57
N GLU A 72 1.30 1.42 9.13
CA GLU A 72 2.61 1.16 9.73
C GLU A 72 3.68 1.31 8.63
N ALA A 73 4.80 1.97 8.96
CA ALA A 73 5.87 2.25 8.00
C ALA A 73 7.21 1.76 8.55
N GLU A 74 7.84 0.85 7.82
CA GLU A 74 9.09 0.19 8.18
C GLU A 74 10.15 0.45 7.10
N GLN A 75 11.38 0.77 7.52
CA GLN A 75 12.52 0.83 6.61
C GLN A 75 13.23 -0.52 6.58
N ILE A 76 12.99 -1.29 5.51
CA ILE A 76 13.56 -2.64 5.33
C ILE A 76 14.85 -2.64 4.50
N GLY A 77 15.33 -1.46 4.11
CA GLY A 77 16.62 -1.28 3.44
C GLY A 77 16.96 0.19 3.19
N LYS A 78 18.21 0.46 2.77
CA LYS A 78 18.74 1.84 2.59
C LYS A 78 17.86 2.73 1.70
N LYS A 79 17.29 2.15 0.63
CA LYS A 79 16.36 2.80 -0.30
C LYS A 79 15.09 1.97 -0.45
N HIS A 80 14.58 1.44 0.66
CA HIS A 80 13.41 0.57 0.65
C HIS A 80 12.58 0.76 1.91
N TRP A 81 11.45 1.40 1.73
CA TRP A 81 10.38 1.49 2.71
C TRP A 81 9.26 0.54 2.33
N LYS A 82 8.74 -0.18 3.31
CA LYS A 82 7.48 -0.92 3.23
C LYS A 82 6.47 -0.20 4.09
N VAL A 83 5.36 0.21 3.51
CA VAL A 83 4.25 0.82 4.25
C VAL A 83 3.02 -0.06 4.11
N THR A 84 2.51 -0.54 5.23
CA THR A 84 1.28 -1.33 5.30
C THR A 84 0.16 -0.40 5.70
N PHE A 85 -0.85 -0.26 4.85
CA PHE A 85 -2.08 0.48 5.13
C PHE A 85 -3.23 -0.50 5.35
N VAL A 86 -4.06 -0.28 6.36
CA VAL A 86 -5.25 -1.11 6.63
C VAL A 86 -6.48 -0.24 6.56
N LYS A 87 -7.41 -0.59 5.66
CA LYS A 87 -8.67 0.11 5.48
C LYS A 87 -9.56 -0.12 6.70
N GLN A 88 -9.92 0.96 7.38
CA GLN A 88 -10.86 0.96 8.48
C GLN A 88 -12.30 1.05 7.96
N GLY A 89 -13.23 0.57 8.78
CA GLY A 89 -14.68 0.64 8.55
C GLY A 89 -15.21 2.05 8.52
#